data_AF-A0A7C7PXH1-F1
#
_entry.id   AF-A0A7C7PXH1-F1
#
_cell.length_a   1.000
_cell.length_b   1.000
_cell.length_c   1.000
_cell.angle_alpha   90.00
_cell.angle_beta   90.00
_cell.angle_gamma   90.00
#
_symmetry.space_group_name_H-M   'P 1'
#
loop_
_entity.id
_entity.type
_entity.pdbx_description
1 polymer ?
#
loop_
_entity_poly.entity_id
_entity_poly.type
_entity_poly.pdbx_seq_one_letter_code
_entity_poly.pdbx_strand_id
1 'polypeptide(L)'
;MPANPSRLEIGLSRTNKLLAGVLMRRARILAKVVALVEVDPESGCWIWQGGTSGNGRGGGYPRMKVDGQTVAVHRVVATHFFGYIPGKKQIDHTCRQRLCVNPMHLEIVTHKQNQKRRDAARRKDDA
;
A
#
# COMPACT_ATOMS: atom_id res chain seq x y z
N MET A 1 14.22 -11.24 57.26
CA MET A 1 13.66 -10.32 56.24
C MET A 1 14.29 -10.65 54.90
N PRO A 2 13.64 -11.36 53.96
CA PRO A 2 14.15 -11.47 52.59
C PRO A 2 13.51 -10.44 51.67
N ALA A 3 14.31 -10.01 50.69
CA ALA A 3 14.13 -8.84 49.84
C ALA A 3 12.88 -8.88 48.95
N ASN A 4 12.28 -7.69 48.78
CA ASN A 4 11.23 -7.37 47.82
C ASN A 4 11.81 -7.37 46.39
N PRO A 5 11.32 -8.20 45.45
CA PRO A 5 11.76 -8.15 44.06
C PRO A 5 11.07 -6.96 43.38
N SER A 6 11.64 -5.78 43.54
CA SER A 6 11.24 -4.59 42.78
C SER A 6 11.61 -4.81 41.31
N ARG A 7 10.65 -5.36 40.56
CA ARG A 7 10.18 -4.88 39.26
C ARG A 7 11.27 -4.26 38.39
N LEU A 8 11.94 -5.09 37.59
CA LEU A 8 12.67 -4.64 36.41
C LEU A 8 11.66 -4.14 35.37
N GLU A 9 11.11 -2.94 35.55
CA GLU A 9 10.53 -2.20 34.43
C GLU A 9 11.69 -1.66 33.60
N ILE A 10 12.09 -2.43 32.59
CA ILE A 10 13.02 -1.97 31.56
C ILE A 10 12.27 -0.92 30.73
N GLY A 11 12.24 0.32 31.22
CA GLY A 11 11.58 1.43 30.56
C GLY A 11 12.21 1.66 29.19
N LEU A 12 11.46 1.40 28.11
CA LEU A 12 11.92 1.71 26.76
C LEU A 12 12.34 3.19 26.68
N SER A 13 13.54 3.45 26.18
CA SER A 13 14.01 4.81 25.85
C SER A 13 12.95 5.58 25.04
N ARG A 14 12.91 6.92 25.17
CA ARG A 14 12.06 7.80 24.35
C ARG A 14 12.17 7.49 22.85
N THR A 15 13.38 7.18 22.36
CA THR A 15 13.62 6.78 20.96
C THR A 15 12.96 5.46 20.62
N ASN A 16 13.04 4.47 21.52
CA ASN A 16 12.42 3.16 21.31
C ASN A 16 10.89 3.25 21.36
N LYS A 17 10.32 4.09 22.23
CA LYS A 17 8.86 4.34 22.26
C LYS A 17 8.37 4.96 20.96
N LEU A 18 9.12 5.92 20.41
CA LEU A 18 8.81 6.54 19.12
C LEU A 18 8.86 5.51 17.98
N LEU A 19 9.94 4.73 17.90
CA LEU A 19 10.10 3.70 16.87
C LEU A 19 8.98 2.65 16.96
N ALA A 20 8.66 2.17 18.15
CA ALA A 20 7.55 1.25 18.39
C ALA A 20 6.21 1.84 17.92
N GLY A 21 5.94 3.10 18.25
CA GLY A 21 4.72 3.79 17.80
C GLY A 21 4.60 3.88 16.29
N VAL A 22 5.69 4.22 15.59
CA VAL A 22 5.73 4.28 14.12
C VAL A 22 5.48 2.90 13.50
N LEU A 23 6.15 1.86 13.99
CA LEU A 23 6.00 0.49 13.50
C LEU A 23 4.57 -0.03 13.74
N MET A 24 4.01 0.20 14.92
CA MET A 24 2.64 -0.19 15.25
C MET A 24 1.61 0.49 14.33
N ARG A 25 1.80 1.78 14.02
CA ARG A 25 0.89 2.49 13.10
C ARG A 25 0.97 1.92 11.69
N ARG A 26 2.19 1.68 11.18
CA ARG A 26 2.39 1.06 9.86
C ARG A 26 1.76 -0.32 9.78
N ALA A 27 1.99 -1.16 10.80
CA ALA A 27 1.41 -2.50 10.89
C ALA A 27 -0.11 -2.48 10.90
N ARG A 28 -0.74 -1.59 11.68
CA ARG A 28 -2.21 -1.45 11.73
C ARG A 28 -2.81 -1.04 10.40
N ILE A 29 -2.16 -0.12 9.68
CA ILE A 29 -2.61 0.31 8.35
C ILE A 29 -2.51 -0.86 7.37
N LEU A 30 -1.39 -1.59 7.36
CA LEU A 30 -1.21 -2.73 6.47
C LEU A 30 -2.19 -3.86 6.80
N ALA A 31 -2.46 -4.13 8.08
CA ALA A 31 -3.45 -5.12 8.50
C ALA A 31 -4.85 -4.80 7.95
N LYS A 32 -5.26 -3.53 7.94
CA LYS A 32 -6.52 -3.11 7.29
C LYS A 32 -6.54 -3.37 5.79
N VAL A 33 -5.39 -3.25 5.13
CA VAL A 33 -5.29 -3.56 3.69
C VAL A 33 -5.43 -5.06 3.48
N VAL A 34 -4.63 -5.85 4.19
CA VAL A 34 -4.59 -7.32 4.02
C VAL A 34 -5.92 -7.97 4.42
N ALA A 35 -6.67 -7.40 5.36
CA ALA A 35 -8.00 -7.89 5.73
C ALA A 35 -9.06 -7.74 4.62
N LEU A 36 -8.78 -6.97 3.56
CA LEU A 36 -9.72 -6.66 2.48
C LEU A 36 -9.16 -7.06 1.10
N VAL A 37 -8.22 -8.01 1.05
CA VAL A 37 -7.73 -8.56 -0.21
C VAL A 37 -8.05 -10.03 -0.34
N GLU A 38 -8.36 -10.43 -1.57
CA GLU A 38 -8.39 -11.81 -2.00
C GLU A 38 -7.16 -12.06 -2.87
N VAL A 39 -6.42 -13.14 -2.63
CA VAL A 39 -5.25 -13.48 -3.43
C VAL A 39 -5.69 -14.34 -4.60
N ASP A 40 -5.50 -13.84 -5.81
CA ASP A 40 -5.67 -14.63 -7.02
C ASP A 40 -4.48 -15.60 -7.18
N PRO A 41 -4.69 -16.92 -7.14
CA PRO A 41 -3.62 -17.89 -7.19
C PRO A 41 -2.93 -17.98 -8.56
N GLU A 42 -3.58 -17.57 -9.65
CA GLU A 42 -3.00 -17.65 -11.00
C GLU A 42 -2.07 -16.46 -11.25
N SER A 43 -2.56 -15.24 -11.03
CA SER A 43 -1.76 -14.04 -11.28
C SER A 43 -0.88 -13.63 -10.09
N GLY A 44 -1.15 -14.12 -8.88
CA GLY A 44 -0.55 -13.63 -7.64
C GLY A 44 -1.03 -12.23 -7.24
N CYS A 45 -2.07 -11.69 -7.89
CA CYS A 45 -2.62 -10.39 -7.53
C CYS A 45 -3.32 -10.42 -6.18
N TRP A 46 -3.20 -9.33 -5.43
CA TRP A 46 -4.00 -9.11 -4.22
C TRP A 46 -5.17 -8.22 -4.61
N ILE A 47 -6.31 -8.82 -4.91
CA ILE A 47 -7.51 -8.16 -5.42
C ILE A 47 -8.25 -7.49 -4.27
N TRP A 48 -8.35 -6.16 -4.34
CA TRP A 48 -9.06 -5.36 -3.36
C TRP A 48 -10.57 -5.60 -3.39
N GLN A 49 -11.14 -5.90 -2.22
CA GLN A 49 -12.57 -6.19 -2.04
C GLN A 49 -13.37 -5.01 -1.48
N GLY A 50 -12.72 -3.88 -1.20
CA GLY A 50 -13.36 -2.68 -0.67
C GLY A 50 -13.83 -1.68 -1.73
N GLY A 51 -14.25 -0.50 -1.28
CA GLY A 51 -14.68 0.59 -2.17
C GLY A 51 -13.58 1.06 -3.13
N THR A 52 -14.01 1.60 -4.28
CA THR A 52 -13.12 2.09 -5.35
C THR A 52 -13.42 3.55 -5.68
N SER A 53 -12.65 4.17 -6.59
CA SER A 53 -12.92 5.52 -7.11
C SER A 53 -14.13 5.64 -8.05
N GLY A 54 -15.02 4.63 -8.10
CA GLY A 54 -16.19 4.61 -8.98
C GLY A 54 -15.83 4.46 -10.46
N ASN A 55 -16.72 4.87 -11.36
CA ASN A 55 -16.65 4.56 -12.79
C ASN A 55 -16.18 5.73 -13.68
N GLY A 56 -15.79 6.87 -13.08
CA GLY A 56 -15.36 8.05 -13.83
C GLY A 56 -13.99 7.92 -14.49
N ARG A 57 -13.50 9.01 -15.09
CA ARG A 57 -12.13 9.08 -15.64
C ARG A 57 -11.11 8.89 -14.49
N GLY A 58 -10.32 7.82 -14.55
CA GLY A 58 -9.46 7.42 -13.43
C GLY A 58 -10.19 6.67 -12.31
N GLY A 59 -11.35 6.10 -12.62
CA GLY A 59 -12.13 5.18 -11.78
C GLY A 59 -11.48 3.81 -11.59
N GLY A 60 -12.11 2.97 -10.78
CA GLY A 60 -11.71 1.58 -10.57
C GLY A 60 -10.46 1.36 -9.72
N TYR A 61 -9.91 2.41 -9.09
CA TYR A 61 -8.78 2.23 -8.18
C TYR A 61 -9.25 2.00 -6.74
N PRO A 62 -8.63 1.07 -6.00
CA PRO A 62 -8.88 0.82 -4.59
C PRO A 62 -8.82 2.08 -3.71
N ARG A 63 -9.83 2.23 -2.83
CA ARG A 63 -9.93 3.32 -1.84
C ARG A 63 -10.17 2.77 -0.44
N MET A 64 -9.59 3.43 0.55
CA MET A 64 -9.83 3.15 1.98
C MET A 64 -9.80 4.43 2.79
N LYS A 65 -10.35 4.40 4.01
CA LYS A 65 -10.21 5.49 5.00
C LYS A 65 -9.05 5.21 5.94
N VAL A 66 -8.13 6.16 6.07
CA VAL A 66 -7.06 6.17 7.07
C VAL A 66 -7.14 7.49 7.82
N ASP A 67 -7.33 7.42 9.14
CA ASP A 67 -7.42 8.59 10.04
C ASP A 67 -8.36 9.68 9.52
N GLY A 68 -9.56 9.28 9.07
CA GLY A 68 -10.60 10.18 8.56
C GLY A 68 -10.46 10.55 7.08
N GLN A 69 -9.31 10.32 6.45
CA GLN A 69 -9.07 10.69 5.05
C GLN A 69 -9.24 9.49 4.11
N THR A 70 -9.96 9.70 3.00
CA THR A 70 -10.01 8.72 1.90
C THR A 70 -8.71 8.79 1.09
N VAL A 71 -8.04 7.65 0.95
CA VAL A 71 -6.74 7.50 0.27
C VAL A 71 -6.77 6.40 -0.78
N ALA A 72 -5.85 6.45 -1.74
CA ALA A 72 -5.64 5.38 -2.73
C ALA A 72 -4.83 4.23 -2.10
N VAL A 73 -5.37 3.02 -2.09
CA VAL A 73 -4.73 1.88 -1.38
C VAL A 73 -3.40 1.50 -2.01
N HIS A 74 -3.29 1.48 -3.34
CA HIS A 74 -2.03 1.19 -4.03
C HIS A 74 -0.91 2.19 -3.67
N ARG A 75 -1.25 3.48 -3.39
CA ARG A 75 -0.26 4.45 -2.90
C ARG A 75 0.11 4.22 -1.44
N VAL A 76 -0.83 3.79 -0.59
CA VAL A 76 -0.56 3.43 0.80
C VAL A 76 0.40 2.24 0.85
N VAL A 77 0.13 1.18 0.09
CA VAL A 77 1.00 0.01 -0.02
C VAL A 77 2.37 0.40 -0.57
N ALA A 78 2.43 1.09 -1.72
CA ALA A 78 3.70 1.53 -2.29
C ALA A 78 4.52 2.38 -1.29
N THR A 79 3.86 3.29 -0.56
CA THR A 79 4.55 4.08 0.47
C THR A 79 5.04 3.22 1.63
N HIS A 80 4.28 2.20 2.02
CA HIS A 80 4.66 1.29 3.09
C HIS A 80 5.89 0.45 2.74
N PHE A 81 6.00 -0.06 1.51
CA PHE A 81 7.09 -0.97 1.11
C PHE A 81 8.28 -0.26 0.46
N PHE A 82 8.06 0.83 -0.28
CA PHE A 82 9.11 1.55 -1.02
C PHE A 82 9.48 2.90 -0.40
N GLY A 83 8.72 3.36 0.59
CA GLY A 83 8.94 4.65 1.24
C GLY A 83 8.37 5.82 0.44
N TYR A 84 9.05 6.96 0.50
CA TYR A 84 8.56 8.19 -0.11
C TYR A 84 8.37 8.04 -1.63
N ILE A 85 7.18 8.40 -2.14
CA ILE A 85 6.90 8.48 -3.57
C ILE A 85 7.24 9.90 -4.03
N PRO A 86 8.29 10.11 -4.84
CA PRO A 86 8.69 11.45 -5.25
C PRO A 86 7.60 12.19 -6.02
N GLY A 87 7.57 13.51 -5.87
CA GLY A 87 6.71 14.37 -6.67
C GLY A 87 6.88 14.09 -8.17
N LYS A 88 5.77 14.16 -8.92
CA LYS A 88 5.70 13.86 -10.37
C LYS A 88 5.96 12.40 -10.77
N LYS A 89 6.20 11.48 -9.82
CA LYS A 89 6.17 10.03 -10.06
C LYS A 89 4.74 9.49 -9.92
N GLN A 90 4.50 8.36 -10.58
CA GLN A 90 3.24 7.64 -10.56
C GLN A 90 3.49 6.20 -10.13
N ILE A 91 2.47 5.55 -9.57
CA ILE A 91 2.48 4.11 -9.35
C ILE A 91 1.87 3.45 -10.58
N ASP A 92 2.62 2.58 -11.22
CA ASP A 92 2.16 1.75 -12.33
C ASP A 92 1.97 0.30 -11.86
N HIS A 93 0.95 -0.35 -12.40
CA HIS A 93 0.66 -1.76 -12.16
C HIS A 93 1.31 -2.59 -13.26
N THR A 94 2.36 -3.34 -12.94
CA THR A 94 3.02 -4.23 -13.91
C THR A 94 2.07 -5.35 -14.37
N CYS A 95 1.17 -5.79 -13.48
CA CYS A 95 0.12 -6.78 -13.73
C CYS A 95 -1.11 -6.24 -14.49
N ARG A 96 -1.21 -4.93 -14.74
CA ARG A 96 -2.36 -4.26 -15.40
C ARG A 96 -3.73 -4.42 -14.72
N GLN A 97 -3.80 -5.08 -13.57
CA GLN A 97 -5.01 -5.20 -12.77
C GLN A 97 -5.15 -4.00 -11.81
N ARG A 98 -6.12 -3.11 -12.06
CA ARG A 98 -6.33 -1.87 -11.27
C ARG A 98 -6.68 -2.13 -9.81
N LEU A 99 -7.38 -3.23 -9.52
CA LEU A 99 -7.76 -3.62 -8.17
C LEU A 99 -6.60 -4.26 -7.39
N CYS A 100 -5.49 -4.59 -8.06
CA CYS A 100 -4.36 -5.21 -7.41
C CYS A 100 -3.65 -4.22 -6.47
N VAL A 101 -3.36 -4.67 -5.25
CA VAL A 101 -2.58 -3.94 -4.25
C VAL A 101 -1.36 -4.73 -3.78
N ASN A 102 -0.95 -5.78 -4.50
CA ASN A 102 0.27 -6.52 -4.20
C ASN A 102 1.49 -5.62 -4.44
N PRO A 103 2.34 -5.34 -3.42
CA PRO A 103 3.52 -4.48 -3.60
C PRO A 103 4.45 -4.97 -4.72
N MET A 104 4.58 -6.28 -4.94
CA MET A 104 5.43 -6.85 -5.99
C MET A 104 4.95 -6.51 -7.41
N HIS A 105 3.69 -6.07 -7.57
CA HIS A 105 3.12 -5.65 -8.84
C HIS A 105 3.03 -4.13 -9.00
N LEU A 106 3.60 -3.37 -8.07
CA LEU A 106 3.61 -1.91 -8.09
C LEU A 106 5.01 -1.39 -8.40
N GLU A 107 5.10 -0.42 -9.31
CA GLU A 107 6.37 0.22 -9.67
C GLU A 107 6.24 1.75 -9.64
N ILE A 108 7.23 2.44 -9.07
CA ILE A 108 7.31 3.90 -9.12
C ILE A 108 7.92 4.33 -10.45
N VAL A 109 7.10 4.86 -11.35
CA VAL A 109 7.52 5.26 -12.70
C VAL A 109 7.37 6.76 -12.94
N THR A 110 8.00 7.24 -14.00
CA THR A 110 7.70 8.58 -14.55
C THR A 110 6.39 8.57 -15.33
N HIS A 111 5.77 9.74 -15.46
CA HIS A 111 4.61 9.93 -16.33
C HIS A 111 4.89 9.48 -17.77
N LYS A 112 6.09 9.76 -18.32
CA LYS A 112 6.47 9.35 -19.68
C LYS A 112 6.50 7.83 -19.84
N GLN A 113 7.07 7.12 -18.87
CA GLN A 113 7.10 5.64 -18.88
C GLN A 113 5.69 5.06 -18.80
N ASN A 114 4.85 5.58 -17.90
CA ASN A 114 3.46 5.12 -17.76
C ASN A 114 2.66 5.33 -19.07
N GLN A 115 2.81 6.50 -19.71
CA GLN A 115 2.17 6.78 -20.99
C GLN A 115 2.62 5.80 -22.08
N LYS A 116 3.93 5.61 -22.26
CA LYS A 116 4.47 4.66 -23.25
C LYS A 116 3.94 3.24 -23.03
N ARG A 117 3.87 2.80 -21.76
CA ARG A 117 3.34 1.50 -21.37
C ARG A 117 1.84 1.36 -21.65
N ARG A 118 1.06 2.40 -21.43
CA ARG A 118 -0.39 2.41 -21.73
C ARG A 118 -0.62 2.37 -23.24
N ASP A 119 0.11 3.17 -24.00
CA ASP A 119 -0.08 3.26 -25.46
C ASP A 119 0.33 1.94 -26.14
N ALA A 120 1.38 1.28 -25.65
CA ALA A 120 1.77 -0.06 -26.10
C ALA A 120 0.73 -1.14 -25.78
N ALA A 121 0.01 -1.03 -24.66
CA ALA A 121 -1.06 -1.98 -24.31
C ALA A 121 -2.26 -1.83 -25.25
N ARG A 122 -2.69 -0.59 -25.52
CA ARG A 122 -3.81 -0.33 -26.45
C ARG A 122 -3.57 -0.91 -27.85
N ARG A 123 -2.34 -0.77 -28.37
CA ARG A 123 -1.98 -1.34 -29.68
C ARG A 123 -2.05 -2.87 -29.74
N LYS A 124 -1.91 -3.56 -28.60
CA LYS A 124 -2.05 -5.03 -28.54
C LYS A 124 -3.51 -5.46 -28.51
N ASP A 125 -4.39 -4.63 -27.94
CA ASP A 125 -5.83 -4.92 -27.89
C ASP A 125 -6.50 -4.71 -29.26
N ASP A 126 -5.90 -3.88 -30.13
CA ASP A 126 -6.37 -3.57 -31.48
C ASP A 126 -5.82 -4.53 -32.57
N ALA A 127 -4.96 -5.49 -32.23
CA ALA A 127 -4.25 -6.39 -33.16
C ALA A 127 -4.69 -7.86 -32.97
#